data_AF-A0A0C1R1G4-F1
#
_entry.id   AF-A0A0C1R1G4-F1
#
_cell.length_a   1.000
_cell.length_b   1.000
_cell.length_c   1.000
_cell.angle_alpha   90.00
_cell.angle_beta   90.00
_cell.angle_gamma   90.00
#
_symmetry.space_group_name_H-M   'P 1'
#
loop_
_entity.id
_entity.type
_entity.pdbx_description
1 polymer ?
#
loop_
_entity_poly.entity_id
_entity_poly.type
_entity_poly.pdbx_seq_one_letter_code
_entity_poly.pdbx_strand_id
1 'polypeptide(L)'
;MDHQQILIKAIRESGLTAREISEATGVNESSLSRFMNGKQDLRAGDYFAVLNFLPEEAKNPAKSRLAMDSPVSLKVLIAQATDTEKAEVLFALGHLFLKEHKNTEAVDLLPAAS
;
A
#
# COMPACT_ATOMS: atom_id res chain seq x y z
N MET A 1 10.65 -5.10 7.00
CA MET A 1 9.70 -6.09 7.54
C MET A 1 9.84 -7.33 6.68
N ASP A 2 9.96 -8.50 7.27
CA ASP A 2 10.16 -9.77 6.55
C ASP A 2 8.89 -10.17 5.76
N HIS A 3 9.01 -10.84 4.60
CA HIS A 3 7.86 -11.18 3.73
C HIS A 3 6.84 -12.06 4.45
N GLN A 4 7.31 -12.94 5.33
CA GLN A 4 6.46 -13.76 6.20
C GLN A 4 5.58 -12.88 7.09
N GLN A 5 6.18 -11.90 7.77
CA GLN A 5 5.47 -10.98 8.67
C GLN A 5 4.45 -10.12 7.93
N ILE A 6 4.75 -9.74 6.69
CA ILE A 6 3.83 -8.97 5.84
C ILE A 6 2.55 -9.78 5.56
N LEU A 7 2.67 -11.04 5.15
CA LEU A 7 1.50 -11.87 4.84
C LEU A 7 0.74 -12.29 6.09
N ILE A 8 1.42 -12.63 7.19
CA ILE A 8 0.77 -12.94 8.47
C ILE A 8 -0.09 -11.76 8.93
N LYS A 9 0.44 -10.54 8.83
CA LYS A 9 -0.30 -9.32 9.17
C LYS A 9 -1.54 -9.16 8.30
N ALA A 10 -1.41 -9.33 6.98
CA ALA A 10 -2.52 -9.21 6.05
C ALA A 10 -3.63 -10.24 6.33
N ILE A 11 -3.26 -11.49 6.62
CA ILE A 11 -4.22 -12.54 6.99
C ILE A 11 -4.99 -12.13 8.25
N ARG A 12 -4.29 -11.65 9.30
CA ARG A 12 -4.95 -11.22 10.54
C ARG A 12 -5.89 -10.03 10.33
N GLU A 13 -5.49 -9.06 9.52
CA GLU A 13 -6.31 -7.88 9.18
C GLU A 13 -7.54 -8.24 8.34
N SER A 14 -7.49 -9.33 7.56
CA SER A 14 -8.63 -9.80 6.78
C SER A 14 -9.75 -10.45 7.61
N GLY A 15 -9.46 -10.87 8.85
CA GLY A 15 -10.39 -11.62 9.70
C GLY A 15 -10.64 -13.07 9.28
N LEU A 16 -10.01 -13.54 8.19
CA LEU A 16 -10.16 -14.90 7.70
C LEU A 16 -9.40 -15.91 8.56
N THR A 17 -9.99 -17.09 8.71
CA THR A 17 -9.40 -18.25 9.40
C THR A 17 -8.49 -19.06 8.47
N ALA A 18 -7.61 -19.88 9.06
CA ALA A 18 -6.79 -20.84 8.31
C ALA A 18 -7.65 -21.78 7.44
N ARG A 19 -8.83 -22.16 7.95
CA ARG A 19 -9.76 -23.07 7.29
C ARG A 19 -10.36 -22.43 6.03
N GLU A 20 -10.88 -21.22 6.14
CA GLU A 20 -11.47 -20.50 5.00
C GLU A 20 -10.45 -20.26 3.89
N ILE A 21 -9.22 -19.89 4.26
CA ILE A 21 -8.12 -19.72 3.30
C ILE A 21 -7.74 -21.06 2.67
N SER A 22 -7.68 -22.14 3.46
CA SER A 22 -7.37 -23.49 2.97
C SER A 22 -8.40 -23.96 1.93
N GLU A 23 -9.68 -23.82 2.24
CA GLU A 23 -10.80 -24.21 1.37
C GLU A 23 -10.76 -23.46 0.03
N ALA A 24 -10.41 -22.17 0.04
CA ALA A 24 -10.38 -21.35 -1.16
C ALA A 24 -9.09 -21.51 -2.01
N THR A 25 -7.95 -21.75 -1.37
CA THR A 25 -6.64 -21.73 -2.04
C THR A 25 -6.07 -23.12 -2.33
N GLY A 26 -6.59 -24.16 -1.68
CA GLY A 26 -6.04 -25.51 -1.71
C GLY A 26 -4.77 -25.68 -0.87
N VAL A 27 -4.28 -24.62 -0.21
CA VAL A 27 -3.15 -24.70 0.72
C VAL A 27 -3.58 -25.45 1.98
N ASN A 28 -2.77 -26.38 2.46
CA ASN A 28 -3.14 -27.21 3.61
C ASN A 28 -3.33 -26.36 4.90
N GLU A 29 -4.47 -26.53 5.58
CA GLU A 29 -4.82 -25.79 6.79
C GLU A 29 -3.77 -25.90 7.91
N SER A 30 -3.17 -27.07 8.11
CA SER A 30 -2.12 -27.25 9.12
C SER A 30 -0.86 -26.46 8.76
N SER A 31 -0.58 -26.30 7.46
CA SER A 31 0.54 -25.52 6.99
C SER A 31 0.32 -24.02 7.17
N LEU A 32 -0.89 -23.53 6.89
CA LEU A 32 -1.32 -22.16 7.18
C LEU A 32 -1.27 -21.86 8.68
N SER A 33 -1.74 -22.79 9.51
CA SER A 33 -1.72 -22.64 10.96
C SER A 33 -0.29 -22.53 11.50
N ARG A 34 0.65 -23.36 11.01
CA ARG A 34 2.07 -23.25 11.40
C ARG A 34 2.71 -21.96 10.89
N PHE A 35 2.36 -21.54 9.68
CA PHE A 35 2.81 -20.28 9.09
C PHE A 35 2.39 -19.07 9.91
N MET A 36 1.09 -18.95 10.25
CA MET A 36 0.57 -17.84 11.06
C MET A 36 1.15 -17.75 12.48
N ASN A 37 1.68 -18.87 12.97
CA ASN A 37 2.38 -18.97 14.25
C ASN A 37 3.91 -18.76 14.13
N GLY A 38 4.42 -18.44 12.94
CA GLY A 38 5.85 -18.24 12.68
C GLY A 38 6.69 -19.51 12.76
N LYS A 39 6.07 -20.69 12.77
CA LYS A 39 6.78 -21.98 12.95
C LYS A 39 7.39 -22.52 11.66
N GLN A 40 6.90 -22.06 10.51
CA GLN A 40 7.42 -22.41 9.19
C GLN A 40 7.06 -21.32 8.17
N ASP A 41 7.76 -21.29 7.05
CA ASP A 41 7.39 -20.45 5.90
C ASP A 41 6.50 -21.23 4.91
N LEU A 42 5.83 -20.51 4.01
CA LEU A 42 5.09 -21.10 2.89
C LEU A 42 5.99 -21.24 1.67
N ARG A 43 5.68 -22.20 0.79
CA ARG A 43 6.28 -22.23 -0.54
C ARG A 43 5.81 -21.00 -1.32
N ALA A 44 6.64 -20.51 -2.25
CA ALA A 44 6.30 -19.31 -3.03
C ALA A 44 4.92 -19.39 -3.72
N GLY A 45 4.58 -20.55 -4.30
CA GLY A 45 3.26 -20.77 -4.90
C GLY A 45 2.11 -20.61 -3.91
N ASP A 46 2.22 -21.27 -2.75
CA ASP A 46 1.22 -21.20 -1.68
C ASP A 46 1.11 -19.78 -1.10
N TYR A 47 2.25 -19.10 -0.93
CA TYR A 47 2.30 -17.71 -0.47
C TYR A 47 1.48 -16.80 -1.37
N PHE A 48 1.70 -16.87 -2.69
CA PHE A 48 0.98 -16.03 -3.64
C PHE A 48 -0.48 -16.45 -3.83
N ALA A 49 -0.80 -17.75 -3.71
CA ALA A 49 -2.18 -18.21 -3.71
C ALA A 49 -2.97 -17.58 -2.56
N VAL A 50 -2.40 -17.58 -1.34
CA VAL A 50 -3.00 -16.94 -0.17
C VAL A 50 -3.10 -15.43 -0.34
N LEU A 51 -2.00 -14.75 -0.72
CA LEU A 51 -1.99 -13.30 -0.89
C LEU A 51 -3.04 -12.82 -1.90
N ASN A 52 -3.18 -13.52 -3.03
CA ASN A 52 -4.13 -13.13 -4.07
C ASN A 52 -5.59 -13.44 -3.71
N PHE A 53 -5.85 -14.36 -2.79
CA PHE A 53 -7.18 -14.66 -2.30
C PHE A 53 -7.71 -13.61 -1.29
N LEU A 54 -6.84 -12.94 -0.53
CA LEU A 54 -7.26 -11.98 0.49
C LEU A 54 -8.15 -10.86 -0.08
N PRO A 55 -9.01 -10.23 0.75
CA PRO A 55 -9.71 -9.01 0.39
C PRO A 55 -8.74 -7.89 0.00
N GLU A 56 -9.16 -6.99 -0.89
CA GLU A 56 -8.32 -5.91 -1.41
C GLU A 56 -7.79 -4.99 -0.31
N GLU A 57 -8.57 -4.77 0.74
CA GLU A 57 -8.23 -3.96 1.91
C GLU A 57 -7.01 -4.51 2.67
N ALA A 58 -6.87 -5.84 2.72
CA ALA A 58 -5.72 -6.51 3.36
C ALA A 58 -4.57 -6.78 2.37
N LYS A 59 -4.92 -7.10 1.12
CA LYS A 59 -3.97 -7.45 0.05
C LYS A 59 -3.12 -6.27 -0.42
N ASN A 60 -3.73 -5.11 -0.65
CA ASN A 60 -3.04 -3.96 -1.25
C ASN A 60 -1.92 -3.42 -0.35
N PRO A 61 -2.14 -3.21 0.97
CA PRO A 61 -1.05 -2.84 1.87
C PRO A 61 0.07 -3.89 1.95
N ALA A 62 -0.24 -5.17 1.73
CA ALA A 62 0.77 -6.24 1.69
C ALA A 62 1.59 -6.18 0.39
N LYS A 63 0.93 -6.03 -0.77
CA LYS A 63 1.60 -5.86 -2.07
C LYS A 63 2.51 -4.64 -2.12
N SER A 64 2.07 -3.50 -1.59
CA SER A 64 2.90 -2.29 -1.49
C SER A 64 4.17 -2.53 -0.67
N ARG A 65 4.07 -3.23 0.47
CA ARG A 65 5.21 -3.54 1.34
C ARG A 65 6.16 -4.56 0.71
N LEU A 66 5.66 -5.42 -0.16
CA LEU A 66 6.46 -6.38 -0.93
C LEU A 66 7.07 -5.75 -2.19
N ALA A 67 6.87 -4.45 -2.42
CA ALA A 67 7.22 -3.78 -3.68
C ALA A 67 6.65 -4.50 -4.93
N MET A 68 5.52 -5.20 -4.75
CA MET A 68 4.78 -5.86 -5.83
C MET A 68 3.79 -4.92 -6.52
N ASP A 69 3.61 -3.73 -5.97
CA ASP A 69 3.10 -2.62 -6.75
C ASP A 69 4.17 -2.33 -7.79
N SER A 70 3.93 -2.76 -9.03
CA SER A 70 4.53 -2.06 -10.16
C SER A 70 4.19 -0.59 -9.90
N PRO A 71 5.17 0.30 -9.65
CA PRO A 71 4.86 1.68 -9.41
C PRO A 71 4.18 2.16 -10.69
N VAL A 72 2.86 2.34 -10.65
CA VAL A 72 2.16 2.89 -11.79
C VAL A 72 2.75 4.28 -11.92
N SER A 73 3.56 4.45 -12.95
CA SER A 73 4.30 5.68 -13.11
C SER A 73 3.28 6.80 -13.19
N LEU A 74 3.42 7.83 -12.35
CA LEU A 74 2.58 9.03 -12.44
C LEU A 74 2.58 9.58 -13.87
N LYS A 75 3.68 9.42 -14.61
CA LYS A 75 3.76 9.76 -16.04
C LYS A 75 2.75 8.97 -16.88
N VAL A 76 2.60 7.67 -16.62
CA VAL A 76 1.65 6.80 -17.33
C VAL A 76 0.21 7.16 -16.97
N LEU A 77 -0.08 7.39 -15.69
CA LEU A 77 -1.41 7.82 -15.24
C LEU A 77 -1.81 9.16 -15.87
N ILE A 78 -0.91 10.15 -15.83
CA ILE A 78 -1.16 11.47 -16.43
C ILE A 78 -1.30 11.36 -17.96
N ALA A 79 -0.53 10.49 -18.62
CA ALA A 79 -0.65 10.29 -20.07
C ALA A 79 -2.00 9.69 -20.48
N GLN A 80 -2.59 8.83 -19.64
CA GLN A 80 -3.86 8.15 -19.89
C GLN A 80 -5.09 8.95 -19.44
N ALA A 81 -4.92 9.95 -18.59
CA ALA A 81 -5.99 10.80 -18.10
C ALA A 81 -6.59 11.70 -19.20
N THR A 82 -7.85 12.09 -19.00
CA THR A 82 -8.54 13.09 -19.81
C THR A 82 -7.93 14.48 -19.62
N ASP A 83 -8.21 15.40 -20.54
CA ASP A 83 -7.71 16.77 -20.43
C ASP A 83 -8.26 17.49 -19.19
N THR A 84 -9.49 17.18 -18.78
CA THR A 84 -10.09 17.69 -17.54
C THR A 84 -9.32 17.21 -16.31
N GLU A 85 -9.06 15.91 -16.19
CA GLU A 85 -8.31 15.35 -15.06
C GLU A 85 -6.88 15.90 -15.01
N LYS A 86 -6.22 16.07 -16.16
CA LYS A 86 -4.90 16.72 -16.22
C LYS A 86 -4.94 18.17 -15.73
N ALA A 87 -5.98 18.92 -16.10
CA ALA A 87 -6.16 20.30 -15.64
C ALA A 87 -6.39 20.37 -14.13
N GLU A 88 -7.18 19.45 -13.58
CA GLU A 88 -7.40 19.33 -12.12
C GLU A 88 -6.12 19.00 -11.36
N VAL A 89 -5.31 18.06 -11.86
CA VAL A 89 -4.01 17.73 -11.27
C VAL A 89 -3.07 18.94 -11.32
N LEU A 90 -2.98 19.62 -12.46
CA LEU A 90 -2.14 20.82 -12.61
C LEU A 90 -2.58 21.92 -11.63
N PHE A 91 -3.89 22.12 -11.48
CA PHE A 91 -4.47 23.09 -10.56
C PHE A 91 -4.15 22.76 -9.10
N ALA A 92 -4.31 21.51 -8.69
CA ALA A 92 -3.99 21.05 -7.34
C ALA A 92 -2.50 21.24 -7.01
N LEU A 93 -1.61 20.91 -7.95
CA LEU A 93 -0.17 21.12 -7.80
C LEU A 93 0.17 22.60 -7.68
N GLY A 94 -0.40 23.46 -8.53
CA GLY A 94 -0.22 24.91 -8.44
C GLY A 94 -0.62 25.47 -7.06
N HIS A 95 -1.74 25.00 -6.51
CA HIS A 95 -2.18 25.38 -5.17
C HIS A 95 -1.22 24.94 -4.06
N LEU A 96 -0.64 23.74 -4.17
CA LEU A 96 0.34 23.24 -3.20
C LEU A 96 1.59 24.12 -3.19
N PHE A 97 2.16 24.42 -4.36
CA PHE A 97 3.34 25.29 -4.46
C PHE A 97 3.10 26.70 -3.93
N LEU A 98 1.95 27.30 -4.24
CA LEU A 98 1.60 28.64 -3.74
C LEU A 98 1.38 28.65 -2.21
N LYS A 99 0.89 27.55 -1.64
CA LYS A 99 0.72 27.42 -0.18
C LYS A 99 2.07 27.32 0.54
N GLU A 100 3.05 26.65 -0.06
CA GLU A 100 4.42 26.58 0.50
C GLU A 100 5.12 27.94 0.48
N HIS A 101 4.97 28.72 -0.60
CA HIS A 101 5.57 30.06 -0.71
C HIS A 101 4.99 31.09 0.27
N LYS A 102 3.69 31.05 0.56
CA LYS A 102 3.07 31.94 1.56
C LYS A 102 3.57 31.68 2.99
N ASN A 103 4.12 30.50 3.26
CA ASN A 103 4.66 30.14 4.57
C ASN A 103 6.12 30.61 4.75
N THR A 104 6.82 30.94 3.66
CA THR A 104 8.22 31.41 3.69
C THR A 104 8.33 32.93 3.83
N GLU A 105 7.39 33.69 3.28
CA GLU A 105 7.40 35.18 3.36
C GLU A 105 6.92 35.75 4.70
N ALA A 106 6.36 34.92 5.59
CA ALA A 106 5.85 35.38 6.89
C ALA A 106 6.91 35.52 8.00
N VAL A 107 8.18 35.21 7.71
CA VAL A 107 9.24 35.13 8.74
C VAL A 107 10.10 36.41 8.87
N ASP A 108 10.02 37.38 7.95
CA ASP A 108 11.01 38.47 7.87
C ASP A 108 10.45 39.90 8.05
N LEU A 109 9.55 40.10 9.02
CA LEU A 109 9.15 41.45 9.45
C LEU A 109 9.14 41.56 10.98
N LEU A 110 10.33 41.56 11.59
CA LEU A 110 10.51 42.13 12.93
C LEU A 110 10.78 43.64 12.81
N PRO A 111 10.06 44.50 13.53
CA PRO A 111 10.36 45.93 13.54
C PRO A 111 11.66 46.19 14.30
N ALA A 112 12.51 47.04 13.74
CA ALA A 112 13.69 47.56 14.42
C ALA A 112 13.25 48.31 15.70
N ALA A 113 13.65 47.79 16.86
CA ALA A 113 13.44 48.44 18.14
C ALA A 113 14.27 49.74 18.20
N SER A 114 13.62 50.81 18.64
CA SER A 114 14.22 52.13 18.93
C SER A 114 14.90 52.14 20.29
#